data_AF-A0A127QDT9-F1
#
_entry.id   AF-A0A127QDT9-F1
#
_cell.length_a   1.000
_cell.length_b   1.000
_cell.length_c   1.000
_cell.angle_alpha   90.00
_cell.angle_beta   90.00
_cell.angle_gamma   90.00
#
_symmetry.space_group_name_H-M   'P 1'
#
loop_
_entity.id
_entity.type
_entity.pdbx_description
1 polymer ?
#
loop_
_entity_poly.entity_id
_entity_poly.type
_entity_poly.pdbx_seq_one_letter_code
_entity_poly.pdbx_strand_id
1 'polypeptide(L)' 'MAISADFIVMRDDGQIGLPEVSIRTHAGGTSILPRLVGLGKARELIFLGSRINGVEAKRIGLAHDSSPDEAF' A
#
# COMPACT_ATOMS: atom_id res chain seq x y z
N MET A 1 3.63 -8.27 7.37
CA MET A 1 3.51 -7.06 6.54
C MET A 1 2.03 -6.73 6.37
N ALA A 2 1.63 -5.45 6.40
CA ALA A 2 0.22 -5.04 6.36
C ALA A 2 -0.52 -5.54 5.11
N ILE A 3 0.15 -5.56 3.95
CA ILE A 3 -0.42 -6.04 2.67
C ILE A 3 -0.76 -7.53 2.64
N SER A 4 -0.31 -8.29 3.65
CA SER A 4 -0.62 -9.73 3.79
C SER A 4 -1.84 -9.98 4.67
N ALA A 5 -2.41 -8.92 5.27
CA ALA A 5 -3.65 -9.03 6.03
C ALA A 5 -4.86 -9.14 5.10
N ASP A 6 -5.95 -9.73 5.60
CA ASP A 6 -7.22 -9.81 4.87
C ASP A 6 -7.87 -8.44 4.68
N PHE A 7 -7.78 -7.60 5.71
CA PHE A 7 -8.25 -6.22 5.69
C PHE A 7 -7.16 -5.28 6.17
N ILE A 8 -7.01 -4.17 5.45
CA ILE A 8 -6.08 -3.11 5.80
C ILE A 8 -6.91 -1.88 6.16
N VAL A 9 -6.73 -1.38 7.37
CA VAL A 9 -7.29 -0.11 7.81
C VAL A 9 -6.12 0.83 8.08
N MET A 10 -6.19 2.05 7.54
CA MET A 10 -5.11 3.02 7.64
C MET A 10 -5.60 4.31 8.28
N ARG A 11 -4.69 5.04 8.90
CA ARG A 11 -4.92 6.44 9.22
C ARG A 11 -4.79 7.29 7.97
N ASP A 12 -5.56 8.38 7.86
CA ASP A 12 -5.58 9.23 6.67
C ASP A 12 -4.20 9.79 6.26
N ASP A 13 -3.38 10.22 7.23
CA ASP A 13 -1.99 10.69 7.05
C ASP A 13 -0.95 9.56 7.15
N GLY A 14 -1.36 8.34 7.50
CA GLY A 14 -0.50 7.18 7.62
C GLY A 14 0.10 6.81 6.26
N GLN A 15 1.42 6.59 6.21
CA GLN A 15 2.11 6.27 4.96
C GLN A 15 2.39 4.77 4.81
N ILE A 16 2.16 4.26 3.60
CA ILE A 16 2.55 2.91 3.18
C ILE A 16 3.35 2.98 1.88
N GLY A 17 4.34 2.10 1.77
CA GLY A 17 5.16 1.97 0.57
C GLY A 17 5.97 0.69 0.62
N LEU A 18 6.49 0.32 -0.55
CA LEU A 18 7.25 -0.90 -0.78
C LEU A 18 8.75 -0.57 -0.88
N PRO A 19 9.60 -1.04 0.06
CA PRO A 19 11.01 -0.68 0.08
C PRO A 19 11.85 -1.40 -0.99
N GLU A 20 11.27 -2.32 -1.76
CA GLU A 20 11.97 -3.28 -2.63
C GLU A 20 13.01 -2.64 -3.57
N VAL A 21 12.68 -1.51 -4.17
CA VAL A 21 13.60 -0.77 -5.07
C VAL A 21 14.75 -0.12 -4.31
N SER A 22 14.52 0.36 -3.10
CA SER A 22 15.55 0.98 -2.27
C SER A 22 16.55 -0.04 -1.74
N ILE A 23 16.07 -1.22 -1.35
CA ILE A 23 16.92 -2.30 -0.78
C ILE A 23 17.35 -3.35 -1.80
N ARG A 24 16.91 -3.25 -3.06
CA ARG A 24 17.17 -4.20 -4.16
C ARG A 24 16.84 -5.65 -3.77
N THR A 25 15.70 -5.83 -3.11
CA THR A 25 15.24 -7.12 -2.60
C THR A 25 13.74 -7.24 -2.77
N HIS A 26 13.25 -8.47 -2.96
CA HIS A 26 11.82 -8.76 -3.00
C HIS A 26 11.28 -9.07 -1.60
N ALA A 27 10.24 -8.35 -1.17
CA ALA A 27 9.61 -8.49 0.15
C ALA A 27 8.17 -9.05 0.08
N GLY A 28 7.81 -9.75 -1.00
CA GLY A 28 6.46 -10.31 -1.20
C GLY A 28 5.43 -9.32 -1.76
N GLY A 29 5.70 -8.01 -1.71
CA GLY A 29 4.80 -6.98 -2.22
C GLY A 29 4.51 -7.09 -3.72
N THR A 30 5.49 -7.51 -4.51
CA THR A 30 5.34 -7.68 -5.96
C THR A 30 4.29 -8.73 -6.35
N SER A 31 4.05 -9.73 -5.51
CA SER A 31 3.13 -10.83 -5.80
C SER A 31 1.69 -10.52 -5.36
N ILE A 32 1.54 -9.77 -4.27
CA ILE A 32 0.24 -9.49 -3.65
C ILE A 32 -0.35 -8.19 -4.20
N LEU A 33 0.45 -7.13 -4.31
CA LEU A 33 -0.01 -5.79 -4.67
C LEU A 33 -0.78 -5.73 -6.00
N PRO A 34 -0.40 -6.44 -7.08
CA PRO A 34 -1.17 -6.43 -8.33
C PRO A 34 -2.59 -6.96 -8.19
N ARG A 35 -2.87 -7.81 -7.19
CA ARG A 35 -4.20 -8.35 -6.92
C ARG A 35 -5.09 -7.37 -6.13
N LEU A 36 -4.48 -6.42 -5.41
CA LEU A 36 -5.18 -5.43 -4.61
C LEU A 36 -5.51 -4.17 -5.42
N VAL A 37 -4.50 -3.58 -6.09
CA VAL A 37 -4.62 -2.27 -6.75
C VAL A 37 -4.61 -2.35 -8.28
N GLY A 38 -4.53 -3.55 -8.83
CA GLY A 38 -4.33 -3.79 -10.26
C GLY A 38 -2.87 -3.64 -10.71
N LEU A 39 -2.54 -4.28 -11.84
CA LEU A 39 -1.16 -4.40 -12.32
C LEU A 39 -0.51 -3.04 -12.66
N GLY A 40 -1.27 -2.12 -13.27
CA GLY A 40 -0.75 -0.80 -13.65
C GLY A 40 -0.30 0.01 -12.44
N LYS A 41 -1.17 0.13 -11.43
CA LYS A 41 -0.88 0.87 -10.21
C LYS A 41 0.19 0.17 -9.35
N ALA A 42 0.18 -1.16 -9.31
CA ALA A 42 1.22 -1.91 -8.62
C ALA A 42 2.62 -1.65 -9.21
N ARG A 43 2.74 -1.62 -10.54
CA ARG A 43 4.01 -1.29 -11.22
C ARG A 43 4.48 0.12 -10.91
N GLU A 44 3.57 1.10 -10.92
CA GLU A 44 3.88 2.48 -10.54
C GLU A 44 4.48 2.54 -9.13
N LEU A 45 3.79 1.96 -8.14
CA LEU A 45 4.24 1.98 -6.74
C LEU A 45 5.56 1.24 -6.53
N ILE A 46 5.74 0.07 -7.16
CA ILE A 46 6.94 -0.75 -7.01
C ILE A 46 8.13 -0.14 -7.74
N PHE A 47 7.97 0.35 -8.97
CA PHE A 47 9.10 0.84 -9.76
C PHE A 47 9.55 2.23 -9.31
N LEU A 48 8.63 3.08 -8.87
CA LEU A 48 8.96 4.41 -8.36
C LEU A 48 9.32 4.39 -6.87
N GLY A 49 9.02 3.31 -6.14
CA GLY A 49 9.19 3.25 -4.69
C GLY A 49 8.34 4.29 -3.95
N SER A 50 7.24 4.73 -4.57
CA SER A 50 6.40 5.79 -4.04
C SER A 50 5.70 5.36 -2.76
N ARG A 51 5.61 6.28 -1.80
CA ARG A 51 4.77 6.14 -0.62
C ARG A 51 3.44 6.84 -0.87
N ILE A 52 2.36 6.24 -0.38
CA ILE A 52 1.02 6.80 -0.45
C ILE A 52 0.44 6.91 0.95
N ASN A 53 -0.47 7.85 1.14
CA ASN A 53 -1.18 8.05 2.40
C ASN A 53 -2.42 7.14 2.50
N GLY A 54 -3.09 7.11 3.65
CA GLY A 54 -4.27 6.27 3.86
C GLY A 54 -5.43 6.61 2.93
N VAL A 55 -5.64 7.89 2.65
CA VAL A 55 -6.70 8.36 1.74
C VAL A 55 -6.50 7.81 0.33
N GLU A 56 -5.29 7.91 -0.21
CA GLU A 56 -4.94 7.37 -1.52
C GLU A 56 -4.98 5.84 -1.51
N ALA A 57 -4.49 5.21 -0.43
CA ALA A 57 -4.53 3.76 -0.27
C ALA A 57 -5.97 3.22 -0.33
N LYS A 58 -6.93 3.89 0.32
CA LYS A 58 -8.36 3.57 0.20
C LYS A 58 -8.87 3.77 -1.22
N ARG A 59 -8.51 4.90 -1.85
CA ARG A 59 -8.94 5.24 -3.22
C ARG A 59 -8.52 4.20 -4.26
N ILE A 60 -7.32 3.62 -4.13
CA ILE A 60 -6.79 2.63 -5.08
C ILE A 60 -7.15 1.18 -4.71
N GLY A 61 -7.90 0.96 -3.63
CA GLY A 61 -8.29 -0.37 -3.14
C GLY A 61 -7.20 -1.13 -2.40
N LEU A 62 -6.11 -0.45 -1.97
CA LEU A 62 -5.09 -1.05 -1.12
C LEU A 62 -5.59 -1.19 0.32
N ALA A 63 -6.18 -0.11 0.85
CA ALA A 63 -6.83 -0.12 2.16
C ALA A 63 -8.33 -0.33 2.01
N HIS A 64 -8.92 -1.11 2.90
CA HIS A 64 -10.37 -1.25 3.01
C HIS A 64 -11.00 0.06 3.52
N ASP A 65 -10.37 0.69 4.51
CA ASP A 65 -10.83 1.96 5.05
C ASP A 65 -9.69 2.87 5.49
N SER A 66 -9.98 4.17 5.57
CA SER A 66 -9.12 5.20 6.13
C SER A 66 -9.91 6.20 6.96
N SER A 67 -9.36 6.59 8.12
CA SER A 67 -9.99 7.51 9.06
C SER A 67 -8.96 8.45 9.73
N PRO A 68 -9.40 9.63 10.22
CA PRO A 68 -8.62 10.46 11.13
C PRO A 68 -8.24 9.74 12.43
N ASP A 69 -7.20 10.25 13.11
CA ASP A 69 -6.55 9.69 14.32
C ASP A 69 -7.53 9.41 15.49
N GLU A 70 -8.69 10.07 15.54
CA GLU A 70 -9.68 9.87 16.62
C GLU A 70 -10.37 8.50 16.60
N ALA A 71 -10.17 7.70 15.55
CA ALA A 71 -10.77 6.38 15.40
C ALA A 71 -9.85 5.19 15.77
N PHE A 72 -8.60 5.42 16.20
CA PHE A 72 -7.60 4.37 16.46
C PHE A 72 -6.98 4.44 17.87
#